data_AF-A0A818RR74-F1
#
_entry.id   AF-A0A818RR74-F1
#
_cell.length_a   1.000
_cell.length_b   1.000
_cell.length_c   1.000
_cell.angle_alpha   90.00
_cell.angle_beta   90.00
_cell.angle_gamma   90.00
#
_symmetry.space_group_name_H-M   'P 1'
#
loop_
_entity.id
_entity.type
_entity.pdbx_description
1 polymer ?
#
loop_
_entity_poly.entity_id
_entity_poly.type
_entity_poly.pdbx_seq_one_letter_code
_entity_poly.pdbx_strand_id
1 'polypeptide(L)'
;MGINLLINRQTKNPLHALLLLTDGQDNDSHDYTQLMQTLPSGVQCHTFGYGPDHTASLLVQLAEQGNGGTFTYVDEEHAIGPAFAMALGGLFTCIAQQLHINIEFTDGYKITDVHSKYKYEPEQLPSAKLNVKLHDLNAEEKRNFVFQLHVPKLDNHEQNVDMTTQQSISLTQSSEEKQLFENQIIGNVTVIYVDPNTHRTITTDPVSFKLVRGSQPPIDLLCVNHELDIQRNRVETAHALAQAMAENDYRQSRAILEAQVNKIKASASGQDPFCQKLIKDLEYSYPSERVYRSSHQNTYRCHVTERGTYQPSSNISSRDYANACQRRMALNFPNNKSS
;
A
#
# COMPACT_ATOMS: atom_id res chain seq x y z
N MET A 1 14.17 -18.63 -20.81
CA MET A 1 15.48 -19.21 -20.38
C MET A 1 15.78 -18.98 -18.90
N GLY A 2 15.69 -17.74 -18.37
CA GLY A 2 16.03 -17.43 -16.96
C GLY A 2 15.22 -18.19 -15.90
N ILE A 3 13.88 -18.27 -16.03
CA ILE A 3 13.03 -19.00 -15.08
C ILE A 3 13.37 -20.49 -15.04
N ASN A 4 13.63 -21.11 -16.20
CA ASN A 4 14.04 -22.52 -16.26
C ASN A 4 15.37 -22.76 -15.52
N LEU A 5 16.32 -21.83 -15.60
CA LEU A 5 17.56 -21.92 -14.82
C LEU A 5 17.27 -21.81 -13.32
N LEU A 6 16.38 -20.91 -12.90
CA LEU A 6 15.97 -20.78 -11.51
C LEU A 6 15.30 -22.05 -10.99
N ILE A 7 14.43 -22.69 -11.78
CA ILE A 7 13.72 -23.90 -11.38
C ILE A 7 14.67 -25.11 -11.31
N ASN A 8 15.54 -25.27 -12.30
CA ASN A 8 16.36 -26.47 -12.48
C ASN A 8 17.77 -26.36 -11.87
N ARG A 9 18.07 -25.29 -11.14
CA ARG A 9 19.38 -25.12 -10.48
C ARG A 9 19.64 -26.23 -9.45
N GLN A 10 20.89 -26.68 -9.41
CA GLN A 10 21.33 -27.70 -8.45
C GLN A 10 21.30 -27.18 -7.00
N THR A 11 21.70 -25.92 -6.79
CA THR A 11 21.74 -25.29 -5.46
C THR A 11 20.63 -24.25 -5.31
N LYS A 12 19.80 -24.41 -4.29
CA LYS A 12 18.74 -23.45 -3.96
C LYS A 12 19.20 -22.51 -2.85
N ASN A 13 19.68 -21.33 -3.25
CA ASN A 13 20.00 -20.27 -2.31
C ASN A 13 18.73 -19.78 -1.59
N PRO A 14 18.80 -19.43 -0.30
CA PRO A 14 17.66 -18.91 0.47
C PRO A 14 17.17 -17.56 -0.07
N LEU A 15 18.09 -16.73 -0.56
CA LEU A 15 17.79 -15.47 -1.24
C LEU A 15 18.09 -15.61 -2.74
N HIS A 16 17.09 -15.37 -3.56
CA HIS A 16 17.21 -15.36 -5.01
C HIS A 16 16.08 -14.55 -5.64
N ALA A 17 16.40 -13.83 -6.70
CA ALA A 17 15.46 -13.00 -7.44
C ALA A 17 15.76 -13.06 -8.93
N LEU A 18 14.77 -12.68 -9.74
CA LEU A 18 14.94 -12.43 -11.15
C LEU A 18 15.09 -10.92 -11.35
N LEU A 19 16.20 -10.49 -11.94
CA LEU A 19 16.42 -9.10 -12.35
C LEU A 19 16.36 -9.05 -13.87
N LEU A 20 15.40 -8.31 -14.42
CA LEU A 20 15.16 -8.17 -15.85
C LEU A 20 15.42 -6.73 -16.28
N LEU A 21 16.43 -6.49 -17.12
CA LEU A 21 16.73 -5.19 -17.71
C LEU A 21 16.46 -5.23 -19.21
N THR A 22 15.79 -4.21 -19.74
CA THR A 22 15.59 -4.00 -21.18
C THR A 22 15.63 -2.52 -21.51
N ASP A 23 16.10 -2.19 -22.70
CA ASP A 23 16.05 -0.87 -23.33
C ASP A 23 15.00 -0.79 -24.45
N GLY A 24 14.35 -1.92 -24.79
CA GLY A 24 13.44 -2.03 -25.92
C GLY A 24 12.06 -2.62 -25.60
N GLN A 25 11.26 -2.74 -26.67
CA GLN A 25 9.89 -3.24 -26.64
C GLN A 25 9.83 -4.74 -26.93
N ASP A 26 8.77 -5.39 -26.44
CA ASP A 26 8.39 -6.72 -26.93
C ASP A 26 7.64 -6.56 -28.26
N ASN A 27 8.33 -6.85 -29.36
CA ASN A 27 7.81 -6.67 -30.71
C ASN A 27 6.67 -7.66 -31.06
N ASP A 28 6.53 -8.73 -30.28
CA ASP A 28 5.59 -9.82 -30.55
C ASP A 28 4.37 -9.78 -29.62
N SER A 29 4.30 -8.80 -28.70
CA SER A 29 3.18 -8.60 -27.76
C SER A 29 2.76 -9.87 -27.01
N HIS A 30 3.74 -10.60 -26.47
CA HIS A 30 3.51 -11.83 -25.74
C HIS A 30 2.77 -11.59 -24.42
N ASP A 31 1.85 -12.48 -24.09
CA ASP A 31 1.31 -12.58 -22.73
C ASP A 31 2.20 -13.47 -21.87
N TYR A 32 2.92 -12.85 -20.94
CA TYR A 32 3.82 -13.55 -20.01
C TYR A 32 3.13 -13.97 -18.72
N THR A 33 1.81 -13.81 -18.58
CA THR A 33 1.09 -14.13 -17.34
C THR A 33 1.31 -15.57 -16.90
N GLN A 34 1.19 -16.53 -17.83
CA GLN A 34 1.45 -17.94 -17.53
C GLN A 34 2.92 -18.17 -17.15
N LEU A 35 3.85 -17.49 -17.82
CA LEU A 35 5.27 -17.60 -17.53
C LEU A 35 5.59 -17.09 -16.11
N MET A 36 5.04 -15.94 -15.71
CA MET A 36 5.23 -15.39 -14.37
C MET A 36 4.59 -16.26 -13.28
N GLN A 37 3.50 -16.96 -13.58
CA GLN A 37 2.91 -17.95 -12.66
C GLN A 37 3.82 -19.16 -12.39
N THR A 38 4.78 -19.45 -13.29
CA THR A 38 5.78 -20.52 -13.06
C THR A 38 6.92 -20.10 -12.13
N LEU A 39 6.99 -18.82 -11.75
CA LEU A 39 8.05 -18.32 -10.88
C LEU A 39 7.92 -18.98 -9.50
N PRO A 40 8.99 -19.58 -8.94
CA PRO A 40 8.91 -20.25 -7.65
C PRO A 40 8.47 -19.29 -6.54
N SER A 41 7.74 -19.81 -5.54
CA SER A 41 7.32 -19.00 -4.40
C SER A 41 8.53 -18.43 -3.65
N GLY A 42 8.47 -17.16 -3.27
CA GLY A 42 9.57 -16.42 -2.64
C GLY A 42 10.62 -15.85 -3.61
N VAL A 43 10.44 -16.01 -4.93
CA VAL A 43 11.27 -15.35 -5.94
C VAL A 43 10.55 -14.12 -6.45
N GLN A 44 11.16 -12.94 -6.28
CA GLN A 44 10.63 -11.70 -6.85
C GLN A 44 11.24 -11.43 -8.23
N CYS A 45 10.43 -10.92 -9.15
CA CYS A 45 10.88 -10.41 -10.45
C CYS A 45 10.96 -8.87 -10.40
N HIS A 46 12.17 -8.32 -10.37
CA HIS A 46 12.37 -6.88 -10.50
C HIS A 46 12.71 -6.55 -11.95
N THR A 47 12.04 -5.54 -12.50
CA THR A 47 12.20 -5.11 -13.86
C THR A 47 12.83 -3.72 -13.93
N PHE A 48 13.66 -3.50 -14.93
CA PHE A 48 14.41 -2.27 -15.16
C PHE A 48 14.23 -1.87 -16.62
N GLY A 49 13.74 -0.65 -16.85
CA GLY A 49 13.60 -0.07 -18.18
C GLY A 49 14.69 0.98 -18.38
N TYR A 50 15.60 0.75 -19.32
CA TYR A 50 16.65 1.71 -19.68
C TYR A 50 16.22 2.59 -20.85
N GLY A 51 16.32 3.90 -20.69
CA GLY A 51 15.96 4.86 -21.73
C GLY A 51 14.47 4.82 -22.11
N PRO A 52 14.01 5.69 -23.02
CA PRO A 52 12.59 5.92 -23.25
C PRO A 52 11.88 4.85 -24.11
N ASP A 53 12.64 3.96 -24.75
CA ASP A 53 12.12 3.10 -25.82
C ASP A 53 11.45 1.80 -25.32
N HIS A 54 11.59 1.46 -24.04
CA HIS A 54 10.97 0.29 -23.45
C HIS A 54 9.46 0.43 -23.20
N THR A 55 8.76 -0.71 -23.12
CA THR A 55 7.33 -0.74 -22.76
C THR A 55 7.15 -0.79 -21.23
N ALA A 56 7.06 0.38 -20.59
CA ALA A 56 6.95 0.48 -19.12
C ALA A 56 5.75 -0.29 -18.54
N SER A 57 4.59 -0.26 -19.21
CA SER A 57 3.39 -0.99 -18.76
C SER A 57 3.62 -2.50 -18.67
N LEU A 58 4.33 -3.07 -19.64
CA LEU A 58 4.66 -4.50 -19.67
C LEU A 58 5.62 -4.86 -18.53
N LEU A 59 6.72 -4.12 -18.36
CA LEU A 59 7.69 -4.39 -17.30
C LEU A 59 7.08 -4.33 -15.90
N VAL A 60 6.08 -3.48 -15.74
CA VAL A 60 5.34 -3.33 -14.50
C VAL A 60 4.45 -4.53 -14.26
N GLN A 61 3.70 -4.94 -15.27
CA GLN A 61 2.88 -6.13 -15.18
C GLN A 61 3.73 -7.36 -14.84
N LEU A 62 4.92 -7.50 -15.44
CA LEU A 62 5.86 -8.58 -15.12
C LEU A 62 6.33 -8.52 -13.66
N ALA A 63 6.65 -7.33 -13.16
CA ALA A 63 7.08 -7.15 -11.77
C ALA A 63 5.95 -7.47 -10.77
N GLU A 64 4.73 -6.99 -11.04
CA GLU A 64 3.56 -7.23 -10.20
C GLU A 64 3.18 -8.73 -10.21
N GLN A 65 3.19 -9.37 -11.37
CA GLN A 65 2.89 -10.81 -11.52
C GLN A 65 4.01 -11.71 -10.98
N GLY A 66 5.27 -11.27 -11.05
CA GLY A 66 6.43 -11.99 -10.54
C GLY A 66 6.60 -11.86 -9.03
N ASN A 67 5.56 -12.21 -8.28
CA ASN A 67 5.50 -12.18 -6.81
C ASN A 67 5.74 -10.79 -6.20
N GLY A 68 5.22 -9.73 -6.83
CA GLY A 68 5.25 -8.39 -6.27
C GLY A 68 6.67 -7.80 -6.23
N GLY A 69 7.47 -8.01 -7.28
CA GLY A 69 8.71 -7.26 -7.47
C GLY A 69 8.46 -5.80 -7.87
N THR A 70 9.52 -5.10 -8.29
CA THR A 70 9.47 -3.65 -8.57
C THR A 70 9.92 -3.34 -9.98
N PHE A 71 9.25 -2.37 -10.61
CA PHE A 71 9.75 -1.73 -11.83
C PHE A 71 10.57 -0.49 -11.48
N THR A 72 11.75 -0.34 -12.10
CA THR A 72 12.61 0.83 -11.97
C THR A 72 12.93 1.41 -13.35
N TYR A 73 12.57 2.66 -13.58
CA TYR A 73 13.05 3.40 -14.75
C TYR A 73 14.49 3.87 -14.53
N VAL A 74 15.33 3.70 -15.55
CA VAL A 74 16.73 4.10 -15.54
C VAL A 74 16.99 4.97 -16.77
N ASP A 75 17.26 6.25 -16.55
CA ASP A 75 17.38 7.24 -17.63
C ASP A 75 18.83 7.34 -18.15
N GLU A 76 19.80 7.13 -17.27
CA GLU A 76 21.23 7.30 -17.55
C GLU A 76 22.03 6.05 -17.18
N GLU A 77 23.06 5.73 -17.95
CA GLU A 77 23.89 4.52 -17.77
C GLU A 77 24.45 4.42 -16.34
N HIS A 78 24.92 5.55 -15.79
CA HIS A 78 25.47 5.59 -14.44
C HIS A 78 24.44 5.26 -13.35
N ALA A 79 23.13 5.35 -13.65
CA ALA A 79 22.05 5.05 -12.71
C ALA A 79 21.69 3.56 -12.69
N ILE A 80 22.18 2.75 -13.64
CA ILE A 80 21.96 1.30 -13.68
C ILE A 80 22.52 0.64 -12.41
N GLY A 81 23.78 0.92 -12.07
CA GLY A 81 24.43 0.36 -10.87
C GLY A 81 23.65 0.63 -9.58
N PRO A 82 23.34 1.91 -9.26
CA PRO A 82 22.50 2.26 -8.12
C PRO A 82 21.10 1.61 -8.14
N ALA A 83 20.46 1.50 -9.30
CA ALA A 83 19.16 0.84 -9.43
C ALA A 83 19.22 -0.64 -9.06
N PHE A 84 20.22 -1.37 -9.55
CA PHE A 84 20.46 -2.76 -9.19
C PHE A 84 20.82 -2.90 -7.70
N ALA A 85 21.64 -1.98 -7.18
CA ALA A 85 22.01 -1.96 -5.76
C ALA A 85 20.79 -1.80 -4.85
N MET A 86 19.80 -0.98 -5.23
CA MET A 86 18.55 -0.85 -4.47
C MET A 86 17.76 -2.16 -4.45
N ALA A 87 17.62 -2.84 -5.59
CA ALA A 87 16.93 -4.12 -5.65
C ALA A 87 17.64 -5.21 -4.85
N LEU A 88 18.97 -5.31 -4.99
CA LEU A 88 19.79 -6.21 -4.19
C LEU A 88 19.69 -5.89 -2.69
N GLY A 89 19.69 -4.60 -2.32
CA GLY A 89 19.50 -4.16 -0.95
C GLY A 89 18.17 -4.59 -0.36
N GLY A 90 17.09 -4.57 -1.14
CA GLY A 90 15.82 -5.17 -0.75
C GLY A 90 15.99 -6.65 -0.40
N LEU A 91 16.60 -7.42 -1.29
CA LEU A 91 16.78 -8.87 -1.07
C LEU A 91 17.61 -9.19 0.18
N PHE A 92 18.70 -8.47 0.42
CA PHE A 92 19.55 -8.70 1.60
C PHE A 92 18.92 -8.23 2.91
N THR A 93 17.89 -7.39 2.83
CA THR A 93 17.23 -6.81 4.00
C THR A 93 15.85 -7.40 4.22
N CYS A 94 15.46 -8.43 3.47
CA CYS A 94 14.20 -9.13 3.69
C CYS A 94 14.17 -9.74 5.09
N ILE A 95 13.16 -9.36 5.88
CA ILE A 95 12.95 -9.84 7.25
C ILE A 95 11.72 -10.74 7.39
N ALA A 96 10.80 -10.69 6.43
CA ALA A 96 9.61 -11.53 6.40
C ALA A 96 9.23 -11.85 4.95
N GLN A 97 9.22 -13.13 4.59
CA GLN A 97 8.79 -13.60 3.27
C GLN A 97 7.31 -13.98 3.30
N GLN A 98 6.63 -13.88 2.15
CA GLN A 98 5.23 -14.31 2.01
C GLN A 98 4.34 -13.76 3.13
N LEU A 99 4.39 -12.44 3.37
CA LEU A 99 3.61 -11.79 4.41
C LEU A 99 2.11 -11.80 4.04
N HIS A 100 1.29 -12.24 4.98
CA HIS A 100 -0.15 -12.20 4.94
C HIS A 100 -0.72 -11.48 6.16
N ILE A 101 -1.77 -10.69 5.96
CA ILE A 101 -2.59 -10.16 7.05
C ILE A 101 -3.92 -10.91 7.04
N ASN A 102 -4.31 -11.46 8.19
CA ASN A 102 -5.63 -12.01 8.41
C ASN A 102 -6.43 -11.08 9.33
N ILE A 103 -7.57 -10.61 8.86
CA ILE A 103 -8.50 -9.76 9.60
C ILE A 103 -9.80 -10.54 9.75
N GLU A 104 -10.33 -10.61 10.97
CA GLU A 104 -11.60 -11.25 11.25
C GLU A 104 -12.40 -10.40 12.24
N PHE A 105 -13.61 -10.02 11.84
CA PHE A 105 -14.56 -9.30 12.68
C PHE A 105 -15.68 -10.22 13.18
N THR A 106 -16.23 -9.87 14.34
CA THR A 106 -17.42 -10.52 14.92
C THR A 106 -18.67 -10.17 14.13
N ASP A 107 -19.75 -10.91 14.36
CA ASP A 107 -21.03 -10.72 13.66
C ASP A 107 -21.53 -9.27 13.73
N GLY A 108 -22.08 -8.81 12.60
CA GLY A 108 -22.57 -7.44 12.40
C GLY A 108 -21.53 -6.47 11.84
N TYR A 109 -20.24 -6.72 12.02
CA TYR A 109 -19.17 -5.86 11.50
C TYR A 109 -18.65 -6.41 10.18
N LYS A 110 -18.63 -5.56 9.14
CA LYS A 110 -18.24 -6.00 7.79
C LYS A 110 -17.32 -5.00 7.14
N ILE A 111 -16.24 -5.48 6.56
CA ILE A 111 -15.37 -4.71 5.68
C ILE A 111 -16.16 -4.43 4.40
N THR A 112 -16.34 -3.16 4.06
CA THR A 112 -17.13 -2.74 2.90
C THR A 112 -16.28 -2.41 1.69
N ASP A 113 -15.04 -1.97 1.92
CA ASP A 113 -14.15 -1.52 0.86
C ASP A 113 -12.68 -1.65 1.30
N VAL A 114 -11.78 -1.84 0.34
CA VAL A 114 -10.34 -2.00 0.57
C VAL A 114 -9.58 -1.04 -0.34
N HIS A 115 -8.83 -0.13 0.27
CA HIS A 115 -8.09 0.94 -0.42
C HIS A 115 -6.65 0.51 -0.64
N SER A 116 -6.46 -0.59 -1.36
CA SER A 116 -5.15 -1.20 -1.57
C SER A 116 -5.07 -1.95 -2.89
N LYS A 117 -3.86 -2.02 -3.45
CA LYS A 117 -3.54 -2.85 -4.64
C LYS A 117 -3.16 -4.29 -4.30
N TYR A 118 -2.97 -4.61 -3.02
CA TYR A 118 -2.65 -5.96 -2.63
C TYR A 118 -3.84 -6.89 -2.92
N LYS A 119 -3.54 -8.09 -3.43
CA LYS A 119 -4.56 -9.11 -3.62
C LYS A 119 -5.10 -9.53 -2.25
N TYR A 120 -6.42 -9.65 -2.16
CA TYR A 120 -7.08 -10.08 -0.95
C TYR A 120 -8.20 -11.07 -1.24
N GLU A 121 -8.52 -11.89 -0.24
CA GLU A 121 -9.58 -12.88 -0.29
C GLU A 121 -10.52 -12.70 0.92
N PRO A 122 -11.85 -12.74 0.75
CA PRO A 122 -12.57 -12.83 -0.53
C PRO A 122 -12.49 -11.53 -1.34
N GLU A 123 -12.50 -11.64 -2.68
CA GLU A 123 -12.52 -10.47 -3.57
C GLU A 123 -13.86 -9.72 -3.49
N GLN A 124 -14.96 -10.44 -3.27
CA GLN A 124 -16.28 -9.86 -3.07
C GLN A 124 -16.45 -9.35 -1.63
N LEU A 125 -16.79 -8.06 -1.52
CA LEU A 125 -17.19 -7.38 -0.31
C LEU A 125 -18.70 -7.09 -0.36
N PRO A 126 -19.41 -6.94 0.77
CA PRO A 126 -18.89 -6.89 2.14
C PRO A 126 -18.54 -8.25 2.75
N SER A 127 -17.50 -8.31 3.60
CA SER A 127 -17.06 -9.53 4.30
C SER A 127 -16.64 -9.24 5.74
N ALA A 128 -16.87 -10.20 6.66
CA ALA A 128 -16.35 -10.12 8.03
C ALA A 128 -14.87 -10.58 8.12
N LYS A 129 -14.38 -11.28 7.10
CA LYS A 129 -13.01 -11.80 7.02
C LYS A 129 -12.26 -11.23 5.84
N LEU A 130 -10.97 -11.01 5.99
CA LEU A 130 -10.11 -10.56 4.91
C LEU A 130 -8.69 -11.12 5.09
N ASN A 131 -8.22 -11.88 4.11
CA ASN A 131 -6.83 -12.28 3.99
C ASN A 131 -6.14 -11.43 2.91
N VAL A 132 -5.11 -10.68 3.26
CA VAL A 132 -4.40 -9.78 2.35
C VAL A 132 -2.99 -10.31 2.13
N LYS A 133 -2.58 -10.46 0.86
CA LYS A 133 -1.25 -10.93 0.48
C LYS A 133 -0.33 -9.73 0.27
N LEU A 134 0.54 -9.46 1.24
CA LEU A 134 1.46 -8.34 1.22
C LEU A 134 2.79 -8.65 0.51
N HIS A 135 3.14 -9.91 0.22
CA HIS A 135 4.46 -10.33 -0.31
C HIS A 135 5.59 -10.14 0.72
N ASP A 136 6.85 -10.03 0.32
CA ASP A 136 7.96 -9.96 1.29
C ASP A 136 8.13 -8.56 1.85
N LEU A 137 8.56 -8.42 3.11
CA LEU A 137 8.81 -7.16 3.80
C LEU A 137 10.29 -7.02 4.16
N ASN A 138 10.86 -5.86 3.86
CA ASN A 138 12.26 -5.57 4.14
C ASN A 138 12.44 -4.82 5.47
N ALA A 139 13.66 -4.85 6.01
CA ALA A 139 14.03 -4.16 7.23
C ALA A 139 13.75 -2.66 7.09
N GLU A 140 13.18 -2.06 8.13
CA GLU A 140 12.80 -0.65 8.18
C GLU A 140 11.75 -0.23 7.12
N GLU A 141 11.17 -1.18 6.35
CA GLU A 141 10.01 -0.93 5.50
C GLU A 141 8.73 -0.87 6.33
N LYS A 142 7.85 0.07 5.99
CA LYS A 142 6.49 0.15 6.54
C LYS A 142 5.49 0.02 5.40
N ARG A 143 4.48 -0.83 5.58
CA ARG A 143 3.36 -0.97 4.64
C ARG A 143 2.08 -0.64 5.35
N ASN A 144 1.27 0.21 4.73
CA ASN A 144 -0.03 0.58 5.27
C ASN A 144 -1.11 -0.22 4.53
N PHE A 145 -2.15 -0.59 5.26
CA PHE A 145 -3.31 -1.25 4.70
C PHE A 145 -4.56 -0.55 5.17
N VAL A 146 -5.26 0.09 4.24
CA VAL A 146 -6.44 0.91 4.54
C VAL A 146 -7.68 0.20 4.02
N PHE A 147 -8.71 0.12 4.86
CA PHE A 147 -10.01 -0.46 4.52
C PHE A 147 -11.13 0.30 5.21
N GLN A 148 -12.36 0.12 4.74
CA GLN A 148 -13.56 0.67 5.36
C GLN A 148 -14.31 -0.41 6.11
N LEU A 149 -14.77 -0.09 7.32
CA LEU A 149 -15.53 -0.98 8.18
C LEU A 149 -16.94 -0.43 8.39
N HIS A 150 -17.94 -1.24 8.07
CA HIS A 150 -19.31 -1.01 8.49
C HIS A 150 -19.45 -1.34 9.98
N VAL A 151 -19.88 -0.35 10.74
CA VAL A 151 -20.14 -0.43 12.18
C VAL A 151 -21.65 -0.29 12.39
N PRO A 152 -22.36 -1.33 12.87
CA PRO A 152 -23.80 -1.26 13.13
C PRO A 152 -24.14 -0.13 14.10
N LYS A 153 -25.33 0.45 13.96
CA LYS A 153 -25.86 1.35 14.99
C LYS A 153 -26.27 0.51 16.20
N LEU A 154 -26.16 1.08 17.40
CA LEU A 154 -26.85 0.50 18.54
C LEU A 154 -28.33 0.67 18.30
N ASP A 155 -29.11 -0.39 18.50
CA ASP A 155 -30.55 -0.25 18.61
C ASP A 155 -30.78 0.69 19.79
N ASN A 156 -31.41 1.83 19.53
CA ASN A 156 -31.98 2.63 20.59
C ASN A 156 -33.01 1.71 21.24
N HIS A 157 -32.71 1.16 22.42
CA HIS A 157 -33.77 0.83 23.35
C HIS A 157 -34.40 2.18 23.74
N GLU A 158 -35.23 2.72 22.84
CA GLU A 158 -36.21 3.73 23.19
C GLU A 158 -37.01 3.11 24.32
N GLN A 159 -36.76 3.64 25.51
CA GLN A 159 -37.68 3.53 26.62
C GLN A 159 -39.00 4.17 26.18
N ASN A 160 -39.83 3.40 25.47
CA ASN A 160 -41.27 3.51 25.63
C ASN A 160 -41.60 2.95 27.03
N VAL A 161 -41.15 3.66 28.05
CA VAL A 161 -41.79 3.63 29.35
C VAL A 161 -42.98 4.55 29.18
N ASP A 162 -44.11 3.96 28.80
CA ASP A 162 -45.41 4.60 28.92
C ASP A 162 -45.48 5.24 30.31
N MET A 163 -45.61 6.57 30.30
CA MET A 163 -45.61 7.43 31.48
C MET A 163 -46.95 7.29 32.22
N THR A 164 -47.30 6.08 32.68
CA THR A 164 -48.52 5.87 33.48
C THR A 164 -48.44 4.67 34.43
N THR A 165 -47.40 4.55 35.25
CA THR A 165 -47.59 4.07 36.64
C THR A 165 -46.36 4.38 37.48
N GLN A 166 -46.55 5.19 38.51
CA GLN A 166 -45.59 5.32 39.60
C GLN A 166 -45.48 3.98 40.32
N GLN A 167 -44.50 3.16 39.93
CA GLN A 167 -44.01 2.12 40.81
C GLN A 167 -42.50 1.99 40.64
N SER A 168 -41.83 2.27 41.75
CA SER A 168 -40.40 2.17 41.98
C SER A 168 -39.81 0.88 41.41
N ILE A 169 -39.17 1.00 40.24
CA ILE A 169 -38.16 0.05 39.78
C ILE A 169 -36.85 0.81 39.78
N SER A 170 -36.06 0.56 40.83
CA SER A 170 -34.66 0.93 40.91
C SER A 170 -33.93 0.33 39.71
N LEU A 171 -33.61 1.17 38.72
CA LEU A 171 -32.69 0.87 37.62
C LEU A 171 -31.27 0.77 38.16
N THR A 172 -30.96 -0.34 38.83
CA THR A 172 -29.58 -0.84 38.88
C THR A 172 -29.27 -1.47 37.53
N GLN A 173 -28.94 -0.64 36.54
CA GLN A 173 -28.04 -1.10 35.49
C GLN A 173 -26.73 -1.43 36.20
N SER A 174 -26.43 -2.72 36.32
CA SER A 174 -25.22 -3.19 36.98
C SER A 174 -24.01 -2.58 36.29
N SER A 175 -23.01 -2.18 37.09
CA SER A 175 -21.77 -1.57 36.63
C SER A 175 -21.04 -2.41 35.56
N GLU A 176 -21.32 -3.72 35.52
CA GLU A 176 -20.81 -4.69 34.55
C GLU A 176 -21.38 -4.50 33.14
N GLU A 177 -22.68 -4.19 33.00
CA GLU A 177 -23.29 -3.93 31.68
C GLU A 177 -22.80 -2.60 31.09
N LYS A 178 -22.66 -1.56 31.92
CA LYS A 178 -22.04 -0.28 31.50
C LYS A 178 -20.58 -0.45 31.05
N GLN A 179 -19.80 -1.28 31.74
CA GLN A 179 -18.42 -1.60 31.33
C GLN A 179 -18.35 -2.45 30.06
N LEU A 180 -19.33 -3.33 29.79
CA LEU A 180 -19.37 -4.15 28.58
C LEU A 180 -19.47 -3.32 27.29
N PHE A 181 -20.18 -2.19 27.33
CA PHE A 181 -20.34 -1.28 26.18
C PHE A 181 -19.14 -0.34 25.97
N GLU A 182 -18.27 -0.18 26.97
CA GLU A 182 -17.14 0.73 26.92
C GLU A 182 -15.92 0.15 26.20
N ASN A 183 -15.79 -1.16 25.99
CA ASN A 183 -14.62 -1.76 25.32
C ASN A 183 -14.92 -3.10 24.63
N GLN A 184 -15.91 -3.12 23.74
CA GLN A 184 -16.24 -4.33 22.99
C GLN A 184 -15.10 -4.70 22.02
N ILE A 185 -14.57 -5.92 22.10
CA ILE A 185 -13.71 -6.46 21.06
C ILE A 185 -14.60 -6.85 19.87
N ILE A 186 -14.39 -6.21 18.73
CA ILE A 186 -15.21 -6.40 17.52
C ILE A 186 -14.50 -7.22 16.45
N GLY A 187 -13.24 -7.54 16.64
CA GLY A 187 -12.44 -8.29 15.68
C GLY A 187 -10.98 -8.34 16.06
N ASN A 188 -10.19 -9.06 15.28
CA ASN A 188 -8.74 -9.16 15.45
C ASN A 188 -8.03 -9.07 14.10
N VAL A 189 -6.77 -8.66 14.16
CA VAL A 189 -5.81 -8.75 13.06
C VAL A 189 -4.61 -9.58 13.49
N THR A 190 -4.19 -10.48 12.60
CA THR A 190 -3.02 -11.34 12.79
C THR A 190 -2.13 -11.25 11.55
N VAL A 191 -0.82 -11.26 11.77
CA VAL A 191 0.16 -11.28 10.69
C VAL A 191 0.80 -12.67 10.61
N ILE A 192 0.92 -13.19 9.41
CA ILE A 192 1.54 -14.48 9.12
C ILE A 192 2.66 -14.26 8.10
N TYR A 193 3.85 -14.81 8.35
CA TYR A 193 4.96 -14.70 7.41
C TYR A 193 5.92 -15.89 7.54
N VAL A 194 6.82 -16.04 6.58
CA VAL A 194 7.93 -16.99 6.63
C VAL A 194 9.20 -16.25 7.02
N ASP A 195 9.84 -16.66 8.11
CA ASP A 195 11.14 -16.11 8.49
C ASP A 195 12.21 -16.58 7.49
N PRO A 196 12.90 -15.65 6.79
CA PRO A 196 13.88 -16.01 5.77
C PRO A 196 15.10 -16.77 6.31
N ASN A 197 15.40 -16.69 7.62
CA ASN A 197 16.54 -17.37 8.22
C ASN A 197 16.21 -18.79 8.66
N THR A 198 15.01 -18.99 9.22
CA THR A 198 14.60 -20.29 9.77
C THR A 198 13.68 -21.08 8.85
N HIS A 199 13.14 -20.45 7.80
CA HIS A 199 12.14 -20.99 6.88
C HIS A 199 10.86 -21.49 7.59
N ARG A 200 10.59 -21.00 8.81
CA ARG A 200 9.39 -21.33 9.56
C ARG A 200 8.33 -20.28 9.30
N THR A 201 7.08 -20.73 9.22
CA THR A 201 5.92 -19.84 9.26
C THR A 201 5.71 -19.37 10.69
N ILE A 202 5.69 -18.05 10.87
CA ILE A 202 5.43 -17.35 12.12
C ILE A 202 4.06 -16.68 12.00
N THR A 203 3.24 -16.88 13.03
CA THR A 203 1.97 -16.20 13.22
C THR A 203 2.11 -15.32 14.45
N THR A 204 1.83 -14.03 14.32
CA THR A 204 1.91 -13.08 15.44
C THR A 204 0.75 -13.28 16.42
N ASP A 205 0.90 -12.76 17.62
CA ASP A 205 -0.24 -12.62 18.52
C ASP A 205 -1.32 -11.71 17.88
N PRO A 206 -2.61 -12.05 18.00
CA PRO A 206 -3.68 -11.21 17.45
C PRO A 206 -3.76 -9.86 18.15
N VAL A 207 -3.93 -8.79 17.36
CA VAL A 207 -4.23 -7.45 17.87
C VAL A 207 -5.73 -7.20 17.71
N SER A 208 -6.41 -6.89 18.80
CA SER A 208 -7.87 -6.72 18.81
C SER A 208 -8.30 -5.31 18.39
N PHE A 209 -9.32 -5.24 17.54
CA PHE A 209 -10.10 -4.03 17.31
C PHE A 209 -11.08 -3.86 18.47
N LYS A 210 -10.99 -2.72 19.16
CA LYS A 210 -11.88 -2.36 20.26
C LYS A 210 -12.79 -1.23 19.84
N LEU A 211 -14.07 -1.36 20.15
CA LEU A 211 -15.07 -0.34 19.91
C LEU A 211 -15.64 0.13 21.24
N VAL A 212 -15.57 1.44 21.44
CA VAL A 212 -16.16 2.13 22.59
C VAL A 212 -17.45 2.78 22.14
N ARG A 213 -18.57 2.46 22.80
CA ARG A 213 -19.85 3.11 22.55
C ARG A 213 -20.37 3.72 23.85
N GLY A 214 -20.37 5.04 23.91
CA GLY A 214 -20.83 5.77 25.08
C GLY A 214 -21.15 7.22 24.75
N SER A 215 -21.92 7.87 25.62
CA SER A 215 -22.25 9.29 25.51
C SER A 215 -21.05 10.21 25.77
N GLN A 216 -20.01 9.68 26.44
CA GLN A 216 -18.75 10.37 26.72
C GLN A 216 -17.56 9.44 26.37
N PRO A 217 -17.20 9.33 25.09
CA PRO A 217 -16.00 8.58 24.71
C PRO A 217 -14.74 9.26 25.29
N PRO A 218 -13.70 8.46 25.59
CA PRO A 218 -12.39 8.97 26.00
C PRO A 218 -11.86 10.06 25.03
N ILE A 219 -11.25 11.12 25.58
CA ILE A 219 -10.78 12.30 24.81
C ILE A 219 -9.73 11.91 23.76
N ASP A 220 -8.89 10.93 24.06
CA ASP A 220 -7.89 10.37 23.16
C ASP A 220 -8.52 9.69 21.93
N LEU A 221 -9.71 9.10 22.05
CA LEU A 221 -10.44 8.52 20.91
C LEU A 221 -11.22 9.56 20.10
N LEU A 222 -11.39 10.78 20.65
CA LEU A 222 -11.99 11.91 19.93
C LEU A 222 -10.97 12.70 19.11
N CYS A 223 -9.67 12.49 19.32
CA CYS A 223 -8.65 13.16 18.52
C CYS A 223 -8.56 12.55 17.13
N VAL A 224 -8.21 13.37 16.14
CA VAL A 224 -8.00 12.88 14.77
C VAL A 224 -6.79 11.98 14.76
N ASN A 225 -6.95 10.75 14.27
CA ASN A 225 -5.82 9.88 13.99
C ASN A 225 -5.02 10.45 12.81
N HIS A 226 -3.90 11.11 13.12
CA HIS A 226 -3.08 11.82 12.15
C HIS A 226 -2.44 10.87 11.12
N GLU A 227 -2.03 9.66 11.53
CA GLU A 227 -1.48 8.66 10.60
C GLU A 227 -2.54 8.19 9.61
N LEU A 228 -3.78 7.98 10.07
CA LEU A 228 -4.90 7.63 9.20
C LEU A 228 -5.26 8.77 8.23
N ASP A 229 -5.21 10.02 8.67
CA ASP A 229 -5.47 11.19 7.82
C ASP A 229 -4.43 11.31 6.68
N ILE A 230 -3.14 11.06 6.98
CA ILE A 230 -2.08 10.99 5.96
C ILE A 230 -2.40 9.92 4.92
N GLN A 231 -2.78 8.72 5.37
CA GLN A 231 -3.11 7.61 4.45
C GLN A 231 -4.38 7.89 3.65
N ARG A 232 -5.39 8.53 4.25
CA ARG A 232 -6.59 8.99 3.55
C ARG A 232 -6.24 9.98 2.45
N ASN A 233 -5.43 11.00 2.76
CA ASN A 233 -4.95 11.97 1.78
C ASN A 233 -4.22 11.29 0.61
N ARG A 234 -3.36 10.31 0.89
CA ARG A 234 -2.67 9.52 -0.14
C ARG A 234 -3.65 8.77 -1.05
N VAL A 235 -4.58 8.02 -0.47
CA VAL A 235 -5.56 7.21 -1.20
C VAL A 235 -6.46 8.09 -2.06
N GLU A 236 -7.01 9.15 -1.48
CA GLU A 236 -7.85 10.10 -2.21
C GLU A 236 -7.07 10.81 -3.33
N THR A 237 -5.79 11.11 -3.11
CA THR A 237 -4.90 11.64 -4.16
C THR A 237 -4.74 10.66 -5.32
N ALA A 238 -4.55 9.37 -5.02
CA ALA A 238 -4.49 8.35 -6.07
C ALA A 238 -5.81 8.28 -6.87
N HIS A 239 -6.96 8.33 -6.22
CA HIS A 239 -8.25 8.38 -6.92
C HIS A 239 -8.41 9.64 -7.77
N ALA A 240 -8.04 10.81 -7.24
CA ALA A 240 -8.09 12.07 -7.97
C ALA A 240 -7.18 12.05 -9.21
N LEU A 241 -5.96 11.49 -9.09
CA LEU A 241 -5.06 11.28 -10.23
C LEU A 241 -5.68 10.36 -11.28
N ALA A 242 -6.29 9.25 -10.87
CA ALA A 242 -6.96 8.33 -11.78
C ALA A 242 -8.12 8.99 -12.54
N GLN A 243 -8.95 9.77 -11.83
CA GLN A 243 -10.03 10.55 -12.44
C GLN A 243 -9.50 11.61 -13.39
N ALA A 244 -8.52 12.40 -12.97
CA ALA A 244 -7.89 13.43 -13.79
C ALA A 244 -7.25 12.87 -15.07
N MET A 245 -6.69 11.67 -15.04
CA MET A 245 -6.14 10.99 -16.22
C MET A 245 -7.20 10.47 -17.19
N ALA A 246 -8.38 10.08 -16.66
CA ALA A 246 -9.51 9.64 -17.47
C ALA A 246 -10.19 10.81 -18.21
N GLU A 247 -10.00 12.04 -17.73
CA GLU A 247 -10.51 13.23 -18.40
C GLU A 247 -9.77 13.52 -19.73
N ASN A 248 -10.55 13.91 -20.73
CA ASN A 248 -10.02 14.35 -22.03
C ASN A 248 -9.72 15.86 -22.07
N ASP A 249 -10.34 16.63 -21.17
CA ASP A 249 -10.13 18.07 -21.07
C ASP A 249 -9.10 18.38 -19.98
N TYR A 250 -7.98 18.98 -20.38
CA TYR A 250 -6.91 19.40 -19.48
C TYR A 250 -7.40 20.34 -18.37
N ARG A 251 -8.36 21.23 -18.66
CA ARG A 251 -8.88 22.16 -17.64
C ARG A 251 -9.66 21.43 -16.56
N GLN A 252 -10.47 20.45 -16.95
CA GLN A 252 -11.24 19.63 -15.99
C GLN A 252 -10.31 18.74 -15.17
N SER A 253 -9.32 18.12 -15.83
CA SER A 253 -8.24 17.38 -15.19
C SER A 253 -7.55 18.22 -14.11
N ARG A 254 -7.16 19.47 -14.43
CA ARG A 254 -6.56 20.41 -13.46
C ARG A 254 -7.50 20.81 -12.33
N ALA A 255 -8.78 21.05 -12.61
CA ALA A 255 -9.76 21.39 -11.58
C ALA A 255 -9.92 20.26 -10.53
N ILE A 256 -9.90 18.99 -10.95
CA ILE A 256 -9.93 17.84 -10.04
C ILE A 256 -8.70 17.85 -9.11
N LEU A 257 -7.51 18.07 -9.66
CA LEU A 257 -6.28 18.09 -8.87
C LEU A 257 -6.22 19.29 -7.92
N GLU A 258 -6.66 20.47 -8.36
CA GLU A 258 -6.74 21.68 -7.52
C GLU A 258 -7.73 21.51 -6.37
N ALA A 259 -8.88 20.88 -6.63
CA ALA A 259 -9.82 20.52 -5.58
C ALA A 259 -9.19 19.58 -4.53
N GLN A 260 -8.42 18.59 -5.00
CA GLN A 260 -7.72 17.68 -4.10
C GLN A 260 -6.62 18.37 -3.29
N VAL A 261 -5.84 19.28 -3.89
CA VAL A 261 -4.85 20.11 -3.18
C VAL A 261 -5.50 20.91 -2.06
N ASN A 262 -6.63 21.56 -2.34
CA ASN A 262 -7.36 22.34 -1.33
C ASN A 262 -7.87 21.44 -0.19
N LYS A 263 -8.32 20.22 -0.51
CA LYS A 263 -8.75 19.24 0.48
C LYS A 263 -7.61 18.80 1.40
N ILE A 264 -6.42 18.51 0.85
CA ILE A 264 -5.23 18.14 1.64
C ILE A 264 -4.80 19.32 2.53
N LYS A 265 -4.76 20.55 1.99
CA LYS A 265 -4.39 21.76 2.76
C LYS A 265 -5.33 22.01 3.94
N ALA A 266 -6.61 21.64 3.82
CA ALA A 266 -7.62 21.78 4.87
C ALA A 266 -7.65 20.58 5.85
N SER A 267 -6.94 19.49 5.58
CA SER A 267 -6.95 18.30 6.43
C SER A 267 -6.10 18.49 7.69
N ALA A 268 -6.31 17.64 8.70
CA ALA A 268 -5.55 17.69 9.95
C ALA A 268 -4.04 17.46 9.74
N SER A 269 -3.69 16.61 8.76
CA SER A 269 -2.31 16.32 8.35
C SER A 269 -1.79 17.18 7.19
N GLY A 270 -2.49 18.26 6.82
CA GLY A 270 -2.11 19.08 5.67
C GLY A 270 -0.69 19.64 5.72
N GLN A 271 -0.15 19.91 6.92
CA GLN A 271 1.22 20.42 7.12
C GLN A 271 2.28 19.31 7.24
N ASP A 272 1.87 18.04 7.25
CA ASP A 272 2.80 16.92 7.33
C ASP A 272 3.78 16.91 6.14
N PRO A 273 5.07 16.60 6.35
CA PRO A 273 6.05 16.57 5.25
C PRO A 273 5.65 15.67 4.07
N PHE A 274 4.95 14.56 4.33
CA PHE A 274 4.45 13.69 3.27
C PHE A 274 3.30 14.34 2.50
N CYS A 275 2.32 14.93 3.19
CA CYS A 275 1.20 15.65 2.57
C CYS A 275 1.67 16.88 1.78
N GLN A 276 2.69 17.58 2.26
CA GLN A 276 3.31 18.68 1.53
C GLN A 276 3.99 18.22 0.24
N LYS A 277 4.58 17.02 0.22
CA LYS A 277 5.10 16.44 -1.03
C LYS A 277 3.97 16.04 -1.99
N LEU A 278 2.87 15.47 -1.49
CA LEU A 278 1.67 15.20 -2.30
C LEU A 278 1.15 16.47 -2.97
N ILE A 279 1.05 17.58 -2.23
CA ILE A 279 0.62 18.87 -2.78
C ILE A 279 1.55 19.31 -3.91
N LYS A 280 2.87 19.24 -3.70
CA LYS A 280 3.85 19.61 -4.73
C LYS A 280 3.74 18.74 -5.99
N ASP A 281 3.44 17.45 -5.84
CA ASP A 281 3.23 16.53 -6.97
C ASP A 281 2.00 16.91 -7.79
N LEU A 282 0.92 17.32 -7.14
CA LEU A 282 -0.31 17.79 -7.78
C LEU A 282 -0.18 19.18 -8.41
N GLU A 283 0.60 20.07 -7.79
CA GLU A 283 0.84 21.43 -8.27
C GLU A 283 1.89 21.50 -9.39
N TYR A 284 2.65 20.43 -9.64
CA TYR A 284 3.69 20.42 -10.65
C TYR A 284 3.16 20.83 -12.04
N SER A 285 3.82 21.81 -12.65
CA SER A 285 3.48 22.32 -13.97
C SER A 285 4.26 21.56 -15.04
N TYR A 286 3.53 20.90 -15.93
CA TYR A 286 4.11 20.02 -16.94
C TYR A 286 4.36 20.76 -18.26
N PRO A 287 5.52 20.56 -18.91
CA PRO A 287 5.84 21.23 -20.18
C PRO A 287 4.93 20.86 -21.35
N SER A 288 4.29 19.67 -21.31
CA SER A 288 3.37 19.21 -22.34
C SER A 288 2.36 18.20 -21.79
N GLU A 289 1.24 18.01 -22.49
CA GLU A 289 0.20 17.04 -22.12
C GLU A 289 0.73 15.59 -22.12
N ARG A 290 1.63 15.24 -23.04
CA ARG A 290 2.25 13.91 -23.08
C ARG A 290 3.03 13.62 -21.78
N VAL A 291 3.84 14.58 -21.33
CA VAL A 291 4.63 14.46 -20.10
C VAL A 291 3.72 14.51 -18.86
N TYR A 292 2.64 15.30 -18.92
CA TYR A 292 1.59 15.30 -17.89
C TYR A 292 1.03 13.89 -17.69
N ARG A 293 0.53 13.26 -18.75
CA ARG A 293 -0.13 11.93 -18.68
C ARG A 293 0.82 10.84 -18.20
N SER A 294 2.04 10.76 -18.75
CA SER A 294 3.02 9.74 -18.35
C SER A 294 3.48 9.92 -16.90
N SER A 295 3.69 11.16 -16.45
CA SER A 295 4.08 11.44 -15.07
C SER A 295 2.98 11.07 -14.09
N HIS A 296 1.73 11.50 -14.34
CA HIS A 296 0.59 11.20 -13.47
C HIS A 296 0.33 9.70 -13.37
N GLN A 297 0.50 8.95 -14.45
CA GLN A 297 0.35 7.49 -14.43
C GLN A 297 1.33 6.84 -13.45
N ASN A 298 2.57 7.32 -13.41
CA ASN A 298 3.58 6.82 -12.49
C ASN A 298 3.38 7.33 -11.05
N THR A 299 3.03 8.60 -10.86
CA THR A 299 2.71 9.18 -9.53
C THR A 299 1.52 8.45 -8.90
N TYR A 300 0.45 8.25 -9.67
CA TYR A 300 -0.69 7.43 -9.28
C TYR A 300 -0.22 6.06 -8.81
N ARG A 301 0.62 5.40 -9.59
CA ARG A 301 1.10 4.06 -9.25
C ARG A 301 1.91 4.04 -7.96
N CYS A 302 2.81 5.00 -7.75
CA CYS A 302 3.59 5.10 -6.51
C CYS A 302 2.69 5.21 -5.28
N HIS A 303 1.66 6.06 -5.37
CA HIS A 303 0.74 6.24 -4.25
C HIS A 303 -0.11 4.99 -4.00
N VAL A 304 -0.58 4.29 -5.04
CA VAL A 304 -1.42 3.11 -4.82
C VAL A 304 -0.59 1.90 -4.35
N THR A 305 0.64 1.73 -4.82
CA THR A 305 1.49 0.59 -4.46
C THR A 305 2.34 0.83 -3.21
N GLU A 306 2.38 2.07 -2.68
CA GLU A 306 3.29 2.50 -1.61
C GLU A 306 4.76 2.20 -1.91
N ARG A 307 5.11 2.19 -3.20
CA ARG A 307 6.46 1.88 -3.68
C ARG A 307 6.85 2.92 -4.68
N GLY A 308 7.98 3.56 -4.47
CA GLY A 308 8.36 4.63 -5.37
C GLY A 308 9.06 4.09 -6.62
N THR A 309 8.84 4.81 -7.71
CA THR A 309 9.56 4.68 -8.97
C THR A 309 10.44 5.92 -9.13
N TYR A 310 11.58 5.83 -9.82
CA TYR A 310 12.40 7.02 -10.10
C TYR A 310 11.67 7.91 -11.11
N GLN A 311 11.44 9.18 -10.78
CA GLN A 311 10.91 10.19 -11.70
C GLN A 311 11.55 11.56 -11.48
N PRO A 312 11.82 12.34 -12.55
CA PRO A 312 12.33 13.71 -12.44
C PRO A 312 11.30 14.73 -11.91
N SER A 313 10.00 14.47 -12.10
CA SER A 313 8.89 15.40 -11.84
C SER A 313 8.07 15.08 -10.58
N SER A 314 8.37 13.98 -9.88
CA SER A 314 7.75 13.69 -8.58
C SER A 314 8.67 14.14 -7.44
N ASN A 315 8.12 14.92 -6.54
CA ASN A 315 8.71 15.30 -5.25
C ASN A 315 8.64 14.15 -4.24
N ILE A 316 7.74 13.18 -4.46
CA ILE A 316 7.80 11.87 -3.82
C ILE A 316 8.62 10.94 -4.71
N SER A 317 9.86 10.70 -4.29
CA SER A 317 10.83 9.87 -4.98
C SER A 317 10.73 8.41 -4.55
N SER A 318 11.35 7.51 -5.33
CA SER A 318 11.68 6.15 -4.86
C SER A 318 12.34 6.12 -3.48
N ARG A 319 13.10 7.15 -3.12
CA ARG A 319 13.79 7.25 -1.82
C ARG A 319 12.87 7.54 -0.64
N ASP A 320 11.71 8.13 -0.88
CA ASP A 320 10.71 8.43 0.14
C ASP A 320 9.94 7.18 0.57
N TYR A 321 9.84 6.21 -0.34
CA TYR A 321 9.33 4.86 -0.07
C TYR A 321 10.43 3.83 0.23
N ALA A 322 11.70 4.12 -0.11
CA ALA A 322 12.83 3.25 0.18
C ALA A 322 13.16 3.25 1.67
N ASN A 323 13.47 2.07 2.20
CA ASN A 323 13.93 1.94 3.58
C ASN A 323 15.40 2.40 3.73
N ALA A 324 15.88 2.65 4.95
CA ALA A 324 17.23 3.21 5.12
C ALA A 324 18.33 2.20 4.77
N CYS A 325 18.06 0.90 4.84
CA CYS A 325 19.00 -0.13 4.40
C CYS A 325 19.25 -0.10 2.88
N GLN A 326 18.19 0.02 2.07
CA GLN A 326 18.28 0.20 0.63
C GLN A 326 19.05 1.48 0.28
N ARG A 327 18.81 2.58 1.03
CA ARG A 327 19.56 3.83 0.87
C ARG A 327 21.06 3.64 1.14
N ARG A 328 21.41 2.95 2.23
CA ARG A 328 22.82 2.66 2.56
C ARG A 328 23.49 1.80 1.50
N MET A 329 22.80 0.79 0.97
CA MET A 329 23.37 -0.07 -0.06
C MET A 329 23.63 0.69 -1.37
N ALA A 330 22.73 1.58 -1.77
CA ALA A 330 22.93 2.43 -2.96
C ALA A 330 24.14 3.36 -2.82
N LEU A 331 24.46 3.84 -1.60
CA LEU A 331 25.63 4.69 -1.35
C LEU A 331 26.97 3.96 -1.53
N ASN A 332 26.99 2.63 -1.42
CA ASN A 332 28.19 1.82 -1.65
C ASN A 332 28.53 1.65 -3.14
N PHE A 333 27.65 2.10 -4.03
CA PHE A 333 27.88 2.15 -5.47
C PHE A 333 27.99 3.63 -5.89
N PRO A 334 29.16 4.27 -5.66
CA PRO A 334 29.32 5.66 -6.03
C PRO A 334 29.09 5.85 -7.53
N ASN A 335 28.43 6.95 -7.89
CA ASN A 335 28.38 7.41 -9.27
C ASN A 335 29.83 7.66 -9.71
N ASN A 336 30.42 6.74 -10.46
CA ASN A 336 31.61 7.03 -11.26
C ASN A 336 31.16 8.00 -12.34
N LYS A 337 31.13 9.30 -12.02
CA LYS A 337 31.12 10.34 -13.04
C LYS A 337 32.47 10.21 -13.74
N SER A 338 32.49 9.57 -14.90
CA SER A 338 33.60 9.72 -15.84
C SER A 338 33.72 11.21 -16.16
N SER A 339 34.82 11.79 -15.69
CA SER A 339 35.28 13.14 -16.00
C SER A 339 35.57 13.33 -17.48
#